data_AF-A0A9P7CVS0-F1
#
_entry.id   AF-A0A9P7CVS0-F1
#
_cell.length_a   1.000
_cell.length_b   1.000
_cell.length_c   1.000
_cell.angle_alpha   90.00
_cell.angle_beta   90.00
_cell.angle_gamma   90.00
#
_symmetry.space_group_name_H-M   'P 1'
#
loop_
_entity.id
_entity.type
_entity.pdbx_description
1 polymer ?
#
loop_
_entity_poly.entity_id
_entity_poly.type
_entity_poly.pdbx_seq_one_letter_code
_entity_poly.pdbx_strand_id
1 'polypeptide(L)'
;MTVSDSTPEPHSASPAVPEAPMTSNSTAIERQSPKPEMAYEDLHAMVQEFMPIGSFDHTELGSILDRLGDYEQRHGNLPDPTVAQLLESHRPFRNTWAETCDKLRKADADLRRMQRVRQSTVEMLEVLETLIDYFEDEDPG
;
A
#
# COMPACT_ATOMS: atom_id res chain seq x y z
N MET A 1 24.28 57.32 34.42
CA MET A 1 25.24 56.88 33.39
C MET A 1 24.81 55.51 32.89
N THR A 2 25.05 55.26 31.60
CA THR A 2 24.72 54.10 30.76
C THR A 2 23.33 54.12 30.09
N VAL A 3 23.43 54.17 28.77
CA VAL A 3 22.48 54.19 27.67
C VAL A 3 22.68 52.86 26.96
N SER A 4 21.60 52.24 26.47
CA SER A 4 21.53 51.28 25.33
C SER A 4 20.06 50.87 25.24
N ASP A 5 19.26 51.40 24.32
CA ASP A 5 19.22 51.15 22.87
C ASP A 5 18.98 49.68 22.52
N SER A 6 17.77 49.38 22.03
CA SER A 6 17.45 48.23 21.16
C SER A 6 16.05 48.41 20.56
N THR A 7 16.08 48.98 19.37
CA THR A 7 15.17 48.92 18.21
C THR A 7 14.08 47.83 18.22
N PRO A 8 12.82 48.14 17.87
CA PRO A 8 11.81 47.13 17.54
C PRO A 8 11.97 46.61 16.11
N GLU A 9 11.97 45.29 15.93
CA GLU A 9 12.03 44.60 14.63
C GLU A 9 10.81 44.92 13.74
N PRO A 10 11.00 45.01 12.41
CA PRO A 10 9.92 45.26 11.47
C PRO A 10 9.03 44.02 11.27
N HIS A 11 7.73 44.20 11.50
CA HIS A 11 6.69 43.25 11.15
C HIS A 11 6.81 42.85 9.66
N SER A 12 7.02 41.57 9.40
CA SER A 12 6.86 40.99 8.06
C SER A 12 5.41 41.15 7.62
N ALA A 13 5.20 42.03 6.64
CA ALA A 13 3.95 42.18 5.93
C ALA A 13 3.63 40.88 5.17
N SER A 14 2.55 40.20 5.56
CA SER A 14 1.95 39.16 4.71
C SER A 14 1.29 39.82 3.51
N PRO A 15 1.52 39.35 2.26
CA PRO A 15 0.85 39.89 1.09
C PRO A 15 -0.63 39.50 1.10
N ALA A 16 -1.47 40.50 0.88
CA ALA A 16 -2.92 40.37 0.76
C ALA A 16 -3.30 39.38 -0.36
N VAL A 17 -4.08 38.35 -0.01
CA VAL A 17 -4.76 37.48 -0.97
C VAL A 17 -6.05 38.18 -1.40
N PRO A 18 -6.32 38.40 -2.70
CA PRO A 18 -7.57 39.02 -3.15
C PRO A 18 -8.75 38.06 -2.94
N GLU A 19 -9.81 38.53 -2.29
CA GLU A 19 -11.10 37.85 -2.19
C GLU A 19 -11.68 37.64 -3.59
N ALA A 20 -11.79 36.39 -4.02
CA ALA A 20 -12.56 36.02 -5.20
C ALA A 20 -14.06 35.95 -4.83
N PRO A 21 -14.97 36.60 -5.57
CA PRO A 21 -16.38 36.60 -5.26
C PRO A 21 -17.00 35.21 -5.44
N MET A 22 -17.71 34.78 -4.39
CA MET A 22 -18.61 33.64 -4.35
C MET A 22 -19.60 33.68 -5.52
N THR A 23 -19.42 32.79 -6.50
CA THR A 23 -20.49 32.42 -7.44
C THR A 23 -20.70 30.91 -7.35
N SER A 24 -21.50 30.52 -6.36
CA SER A 24 -22.01 29.17 -6.20
C SER A 24 -23.02 28.85 -7.29
N ASN A 25 -22.54 28.40 -8.45
CA ASN A 25 -23.40 27.71 -9.41
C ASN A 25 -23.20 26.21 -9.25
N SER A 26 -23.74 25.65 -8.15
CA SER A 26 -23.93 24.21 -8.01
C SER A 26 -25.04 23.76 -8.96
N THR A 27 -24.68 23.42 -10.21
CA THR A 27 -25.50 22.54 -11.03
C THR A 27 -25.18 21.10 -10.59
N ALA A 28 -25.83 20.66 -9.51
CA ALA A 28 -25.86 19.25 -9.17
C ALA A 28 -26.62 18.53 -10.27
N ILE A 29 -25.89 17.92 -11.21
CA ILE A 29 -26.46 16.99 -12.18
C ILE A 29 -26.99 15.81 -11.38
N GLU A 30 -28.30 15.79 -11.14
CA GLU A 30 -29.01 14.67 -10.57
C GLU A 30 -28.88 13.50 -11.56
N ARG A 31 -27.90 12.62 -11.30
CA ARG A 31 -27.70 11.40 -12.09
C ARG A 31 -28.89 10.49 -11.86
N GLN A 32 -29.91 10.59 -12.70
CA GLN A 32 -30.96 9.57 -12.77
C GLN A 32 -30.30 8.24 -13.14
N SER A 33 -30.24 7.31 -12.19
CA SER A 33 -29.74 5.97 -12.46
C SER A 33 -30.72 5.29 -13.42
N PRO A 34 -30.27 4.80 -14.58
CA PRO A 34 -31.14 4.09 -15.52
C PRO A 34 -31.77 2.89 -14.83
N LYS A 35 -33.06 2.64 -15.13
CA LYS A 35 -33.73 1.43 -14.65
C LYS A 35 -32.99 0.22 -15.26
N PRO A 36 -32.49 -0.72 -14.45
CA PRO A 36 -31.72 -1.83 -14.98
C PRO A 36 -32.59 -2.66 -15.93
N GLU A 37 -32.09 -2.92 -17.14
CA GLU A 37 -32.73 -3.77 -18.15
C GLU A 37 -32.63 -5.27 -17.81
N MET A 38 -31.83 -5.59 -16.79
CA MET A 38 -31.57 -6.93 -16.28
C MET A 38 -32.53 -7.26 -15.14
N ALA A 39 -33.02 -8.52 -15.09
CA ALA A 39 -33.82 -8.99 -13.97
C ALA A 39 -33.01 -8.87 -12.66
N TYR A 40 -33.68 -8.51 -11.57
CA TYR A 40 -33.04 -8.35 -10.26
C TYR A 40 -32.32 -9.63 -9.80
N GLU A 41 -32.83 -10.78 -10.20
CA GLU A 41 -32.26 -12.10 -9.89
C GLU A 41 -30.90 -12.32 -10.59
N ASP A 42 -30.80 -11.97 -11.87
CA ASP A 42 -29.55 -12.09 -12.64
C ASP A 42 -28.48 -11.10 -12.15
N LEU A 43 -28.90 -9.87 -11.79
CA LEU A 43 -28.01 -8.87 -11.19
C LEU A 43 -27.44 -9.37 -9.85
N HIS A 44 -28.29 -10.00 -9.03
CA HIS A 44 -27.89 -10.52 -7.73
C HIS A 44 -26.93 -11.71 -7.86
N ALA A 45 -27.16 -12.60 -8.83
CA ALA A 45 -26.25 -13.71 -9.14
C ALA A 45 -24.87 -13.20 -9.60
N MET A 46 -24.85 -12.19 -10.46
CA MET A 46 -23.60 -11.58 -10.94
C MET A 46 -22.85 -10.87 -9.80
N VAL A 47 -23.54 -10.14 -8.93
CA VAL A 47 -22.92 -9.51 -7.75
C VAL A 47 -22.36 -10.57 -6.78
N GLN A 48 -23.03 -11.72 -6.63
CA GLN A 48 -22.51 -12.84 -5.84
C GLN A 48 -21.26 -13.48 -6.45
N GLU A 49 -21.21 -13.63 -7.77
CA GLU A 49 -20.05 -14.21 -8.48
C GLU A 49 -18.79 -13.33 -8.31
N PHE A 50 -18.96 -12.01 -8.26
CA PHE A 50 -17.86 -11.05 -8.09
C PHE A 50 -17.65 -10.59 -6.65
N MET A 51 -18.15 -11.32 -5.66
CA MET A 51 -17.87 -11.02 -4.26
C MET A 51 -16.36 -11.10 -3.98
N PRO A 52 -15.72 -9.99 -3.54
CA PRO A 52 -14.32 -10.01 -3.17
C PRO A 52 -14.05 -11.06 -2.11
N ILE A 53 -12.86 -11.67 -2.14
CA ILE A 53 -12.43 -12.57 -1.08
C ILE A 53 -12.44 -11.80 0.24
N GLY A 54 -13.33 -12.20 1.16
CA GLY A 54 -13.53 -11.53 2.45
C GLY A 54 -14.73 -10.57 2.52
N SER A 55 -15.59 -10.50 1.50
CA SER A 55 -16.90 -9.84 1.65
C SER A 55 -17.88 -10.73 2.40
N PHE A 56 -18.71 -10.12 3.25
CA PHE A 56 -19.73 -10.83 4.02
C PHE A 56 -21.05 -10.83 3.27
N ASP A 57 -21.70 -11.99 3.20
CA ASP A 57 -23.08 -12.06 2.73
C ASP A 57 -24.07 -11.49 3.77
N HIS A 58 -25.33 -11.27 3.40
CA HIS A 58 -26.34 -10.72 4.31
C HIS A 58 -26.62 -11.61 5.54
N THR A 59 -26.42 -12.93 5.42
CA THR A 59 -26.63 -13.86 6.53
C THR A 59 -25.47 -13.83 7.52
N GLU A 60 -24.24 -13.71 7.01
CA GLU A 60 -23.02 -13.50 7.77
C GLU A 60 -23.05 -12.15 8.48
N LEU A 61 -23.46 -11.08 7.78
CA LEU A 61 -23.69 -9.77 8.38
C LEU A 61 -24.73 -9.84 9.51
N GLY A 62 -25.86 -10.53 9.30
CA GLY A 62 -26.86 -10.75 10.33
C GLY A 62 -26.27 -11.46 11.56
N SER A 63 -25.52 -12.55 11.35
CA SER A 63 -24.87 -13.27 12.44
C SER A 63 -23.81 -12.43 13.17
N ILE A 64 -23.09 -11.57 12.46
CA ILE A 64 -22.09 -10.67 13.06
C ILE A 64 -22.79 -9.61 13.92
N LEU A 65 -23.88 -9.03 13.43
CA LEU A 65 -24.66 -8.04 14.16
C LEU A 65 -25.33 -8.64 15.41
N ASP A 66 -25.88 -9.84 15.31
CA ASP A 66 -26.45 -10.55 16.47
C ASP A 66 -25.38 -10.83 17.51
N ARG A 67 -24.20 -11.32 17.10
CA ARG A 67 -23.06 -11.54 18.01
C ARG A 67 -22.53 -10.25 18.62
N LEU A 68 -22.59 -9.14 17.88
CA LEU A 68 -22.17 -7.83 18.35
C LEU A 68 -23.16 -7.29 19.40
N GLY A 69 -24.46 -7.40 19.16
CA GLY A 69 -25.50 -7.04 20.12
C GLY A 69 -25.44 -7.88 21.40
N ASP A 70 -25.23 -9.19 21.25
CA ASP A 70 -24.97 -10.10 22.36
C ASP A 70 -23.73 -9.72 23.19
N TYR A 71 -22.69 -9.23 22.52
CA TYR A 71 -21.44 -8.82 23.14
C TYR A 71 -21.61 -7.50 23.90
N GLU A 72 -22.26 -6.52 23.28
CA GLU A 72 -22.62 -5.23 23.88
C GLU A 72 -23.54 -5.42 25.11
N GLN A 73 -24.50 -6.33 25.01
CA GLN A 73 -25.39 -6.66 26.13
C GLN A 73 -24.66 -7.35 27.28
N ARG A 74 -23.66 -8.19 27.00
CA ARG A 74 -22.90 -8.94 28.02
C ARG A 74 -21.80 -8.13 28.69
N HIS A 75 -21.15 -7.24 27.95
CA HIS A 75 -19.96 -6.53 28.42
C HIS A 75 -20.20 -5.04 28.66
N GLY A 76 -21.40 -4.53 28.34
CA GLY A 76 -21.71 -3.11 28.37
C GLY A 76 -20.91 -2.34 27.31
N ASN A 77 -20.92 -1.01 27.41
CA ASN A 77 -20.04 -0.18 26.60
C ASN A 77 -18.61 -0.38 27.08
N LEU A 78 -17.82 -1.18 26.35
CA LEU A 78 -16.38 -1.25 26.58
C LEU A 78 -15.81 0.17 26.42
N PRO A 79 -14.85 0.57 27.28
CA PRO A 79 -14.15 1.82 27.07
C PRO A 79 -13.46 1.78 25.70
N ASP A 80 -13.64 2.86 24.93
CA ASP A 80 -13.01 2.98 23.62
C ASP A 80 -11.50 2.70 23.76
N PRO A 81 -10.96 1.76 22.97
CA PRO A 81 -9.55 1.42 23.08
C PRO A 81 -8.71 2.67 22.84
N THR A 82 -7.81 2.95 23.77
CA THR A 82 -6.91 4.09 23.61
C THR A 82 -6.04 3.85 22.38
N VAL A 83 -5.67 4.91 21.64
CA VAL A 83 -4.80 4.80 20.44
C VAL A 83 -3.55 3.97 20.72
N ALA A 84 -2.98 4.06 21.92
CA ALA A 84 -1.84 3.23 22.33
C ALA A 84 -2.15 1.73 22.35
N GLN A 85 -3.32 1.30 22.83
CA GLN A 85 -3.74 -0.11 22.85
C GLN A 85 -3.97 -0.63 21.43
N LEU A 86 -4.52 0.20 20.55
CA LEU A 86 -4.68 -0.14 19.13
C LEU A 86 -3.31 -0.26 18.43
N LEU A 87 -2.39 0.66 18.68
CA LEU A 87 -1.04 0.56 18.12
C LEU A 87 -0.29 -0.67 18.64
N GLU A 88 -0.49 -1.05 19.90
CA GLU A 88 0.11 -2.25 20.47
C GLU A 88 -0.50 -3.53 19.87
N SER A 89 -1.81 -3.56 19.59
CA SER A 89 -2.44 -4.71 18.92
C SER A 89 -1.95 -4.88 17.48
N HIS A 90 -1.60 -3.79 16.79
CA HIS A 90 -1.02 -3.82 15.45
C HIS A 90 0.49 -4.12 15.44
N ARG A 91 1.17 -4.08 16.58
CA ARG A 91 2.63 -4.28 16.68
C ARG A 91 3.10 -5.64 16.14
N PRO A 92 2.46 -6.79 16.45
CA PRO A 92 2.89 -8.10 15.94
C PRO A 92 2.82 -8.17 14.41
N PHE A 93 1.76 -7.62 13.82
CA PHE A 93 1.60 -7.53 12.37
C PHE A 93 2.73 -6.71 11.76
N ARG A 94 2.99 -5.49 12.28
CA ARG A 94 4.06 -4.62 11.77
C ARG A 94 5.44 -5.27 11.86
N ASN A 95 5.73 -5.98 12.96
CA ASN A 95 6.98 -6.69 13.14
C ASN A 95 7.13 -7.83 12.13
N THR A 96 6.09 -8.66 11.98
CA THR A 96 6.08 -9.78 11.03
C THR A 96 6.21 -9.30 9.59
N TRP A 97 5.56 -8.18 9.26
CA TRP A 97 5.66 -7.54 7.96
C TRP A 97 7.07 -7.05 7.68
N ALA A 98 7.69 -6.34 8.64
CA ALA A 98 9.06 -5.87 8.51
C ALA A 98 10.04 -7.03 8.31
N GLU A 99 9.92 -8.08 9.12
CA GLU A 99 10.76 -9.29 9.01
C GLU A 99 10.59 -9.98 7.65
N THR A 100 9.37 -10.06 7.13
CA THR A 100 9.09 -10.63 5.81
C THR A 100 9.74 -9.80 4.70
N CYS A 101 9.61 -8.48 4.79
CA CYS A 101 10.27 -7.57 3.85
C CYS A 101 11.80 -7.72 3.88
N ASP A 102 12.39 -7.89 5.07
CA ASP A 102 13.83 -8.08 5.24
C ASP A 102 14.30 -9.42 4.63
N LYS A 103 13.55 -10.50 4.85
CA LYS A 103 13.80 -11.81 4.23
C LYS A 103 13.75 -11.73 2.71
N LEU A 104 12.77 -11.02 2.15
CA LEU A 104 12.65 -10.80 0.70
C LEU A 104 13.84 -10.02 0.14
N ARG A 105 14.27 -8.94 0.81
CA ARG A 105 15.46 -8.18 0.39
C ARG A 105 16.73 -9.03 0.43
N LYS A 106 16.88 -9.90 1.43
CA LYS A 106 18.00 -10.84 1.50
C LYS A 106 17.97 -11.86 0.36
N ALA A 107 16.80 -12.42 0.06
CA ALA A 107 16.63 -13.36 -1.04
C ALA A 107 16.93 -12.71 -2.40
N ASP A 108 16.48 -11.47 -2.64
CA ASP A 108 16.80 -10.72 -3.86
C ASP A 108 18.31 -10.48 -4.01
N ALA A 109 18.99 -10.08 -2.93
CA ALA A 109 20.43 -9.89 -2.94
C ALA A 109 21.19 -11.19 -3.25
N ASP A 110 20.71 -12.33 -2.74
CA ASP A 110 21.30 -13.64 -2.98
C ASP A 110 21.08 -14.11 -4.42
N LEU A 111 19.87 -13.92 -4.98
CA LEU A 111 19.59 -14.17 -6.39
C LEU A 111 20.53 -13.38 -7.31
N ARG A 112 20.73 -12.09 -7.04
CA ARG A 112 21.67 -11.25 -7.81
C ARG A 112 23.11 -11.71 -7.66
N ARG A 113 23.49 -12.26 -6.50
CA ARG A 113 24.82 -12.85 -6.30
C ARG A 113 24.98 -14.11 -7.14
N MET A 114 24.02 -15.03 -7.09
CA MET A 114 24.03 -16.25 -7.90
C MET A 114 24.05 -15.94 -9.39
N GLN A 115 23.29 -14.94 -9.84
CA GLN A 115 23.30 -14.51 -11.24
C GLN A 115 24.68 -14.01 -11.69
N ARG A 116 25.38 -13.24 -10.85
CA ARG A 116 26.76 -12.81 -11.13
C ARG A 116 27.73 -13.98 -11.23
N VAL A 117 27.62 -14.94 -10.32
CA VAL A 117 28.45 -16.16 -10.37
C VAL A 117 28.18 -16.93 -11.66
N ARG A 118 26.91 -17.13 -12.00
CA ARG A 118 26.52 -17.78 -13.26
C ARG A 118 27.09 -17.06 -14.48
N GLN A 119 26.99 -15.73 -14.52
CA GLN A 119 27.51 -14.94 -15.62
C GLN A 119 29.03 -15.12 -15.77
N SER A 120 29.77 -15.03 -14.66
CA SER A 120 31.21 -15.25 -14.66
C SER A 120 31.60 -16.66 -15.10
N THR A 121 30.82 -17.69 -14.73
CA THR A 121 31.08 -19.05 -15.21
C THR A 121 30.87 -19.20 -16.72
N VAL A 122 29.86 -18.52 -17.28
CA VAL A 122 29.62 -18.53 -18.74
C VAL A 122 30.79 -17.85 -19.45
N GLU A 123 31.22 -16.67 -18.99
CA GLU A 123 32.35 -15.95 -19.56
C GLU A 123 33.66 -16.78 -19.51
N MET A 124 33.91 -17.50 -18.41
CA MET A 124 35.07 -18.40 -18.34
C MET A 124 34.98 -19.56 -19.34
N LEU A 125 33.79 -20.13 -19.54
CA LEU A 125 33.60 -21.19 -20.52
C LEU A 125 33.81 -20.68 -21.95
N GLU A 126 33.30 -19.49 -22.28
CA GLU A 126 33.52 -18.84 -23.58
C GLU A 126 35.02 -18.59 -23.85
N VAL A 127 35.76 -18.13 -22.82
CA VAL A 127 37.22 -17.97 -22.93
C VAL A 127 37.92 -19.30 -23.17
N LEU A 128 37.51 -20.37 -22.47
CA LEU A 128 38.08 -21.70 -22.67
C LEU A 128 37.78 -22.26 -24.07
N GLU A 129 36.55 -22.08 -24.56
CA GLU A 129 36.16 -22.47 -25.93
C GLU A 129 37.04 -21.75 -26.96
N THR A 130 37.19 -20.43 -26.81
CA THR A 130 38.07 -19.63 -27.68
C THR A 130 39.53 -20.10 -27.65
N LEU A 131 40.05 -20.51 -26.49
CA LEU A 131 41.40 -21.03 -26.35
C LEU A 131 41.56 -22.42 -27.01
N ILE A 132 40.56 -23.28 -26.88
CA ILE A 132 40.55 -24.60 -27.54
C ILE A 132 40.60 -24.40 -29.05
N ASP A 133 39.74 -23.55 -29.60
CA ASP A 133 39.71 -23.23 -31.04
C ASP A 133 41.07 -22.70 -31.53
N TYR A 134 41.70 -21.80 -30.76
CA TYR A 134 43.04 -21.28 -31.07
C TYR A 134 44.11 -22.38 -31.17
N PHE A 135 44.10 -23.35 -30.25
CA PHE A 135 45.07 -24.45 -30.26
C PHE A 135 44.76 -25.50 -31.34
N GLU A 136 43.50 -25.69 -31.72
CA GLU A 136 43.12 -26.58 -32.83
C GLU A 136 43.51 -25.99 -34.20
N ASP A 137 43.50 -24.66 -34.33
CA ASP A 137 43.93 -23.97 -35.56
C ASP A 137 45.47 -23.84 -35.68
N GLU A 138 46.23 -23.97 -34.58
CA GLU A 138 47.70 -23.87 -34.55
C GLU A 138 48.45 -25.18 -34.91
N ASP A 139 47.75 -26.23 -35.35
CA ASP A 139 48.34 -27.49 -35.81
C ASP A 139 48.32 -27.57 -37.37
N PRO A 140 49.17 -26.81 -38.11
CA PRO A 140 49.37 -27.03 -39.52
C PRO A 140 50.32 -28.22 -39.68
N GLY A 141 49.77 -29.35 -40.13
CA GLY A 141 50.58 -30.49 -40.58
C GLY A 141 51.62 -30.13 -41.64
#